data_AF-F8AC88-F1
#
_entry.id   AF-F8AC88-F1
#
_cell.length_a   1.000
_cell.length_b   1.000
_cell.length_c   1.000
_cell.angle_alpha   90.00
_cell.angle_beta   90.00
_cell.angle_gamma   90.00
#
_symmetry.space_group_name_H-M   'P 1'
#
loop_
_entity.id
_entity.type
_entity.pdbx_description
1 polymer ?
#
loop_
_entity_poly.entity_id
_entity_poly.type
_entity_poly.pdbx_seq_one_letter_code
_entity_poly.pdbx_strand_id
1 'polypeptide(L)'
;MKDFLVIPERLARIKEVLERRQPDLRLFLERVVNYHNVSAILRTADAVGVLHVHYFHEGELPINDAITCGAHRWLLLHREEKVKEALTKLRDQGFQLVATGLFPETIDFREVDYTRPTVIIVGHELEGISETVRELAHAVVKIPMHGMVQSLNVSVATGIILYEAERQRKEKGLYEISHLSEEEIESILEDWAYHRVIKDKARGRLSS
;
A
#
# COMPACT_ATOMS: atom_id res chain seq x y z
N MET A 1 -27.59 14.49 -3.35
CA MET A 1 -26.32 15.14 -2.98
C MET A 1 -26.43 15.48 -1.49
N LYS A 2 -25.95 14.61 -0.60
CA LYS A 2 -25.96 14.89 0.84
C LYS A 2 -24.98 16.03 1.08
N ASP A 3 -25.38 17.06 1.81
CA ASP A 3 -24.49 18.14 2.23
C ASP A 3 -23.43 17.57 3.18
N PHE A 4 -22.33 17.09 2.60
CA PHE A 4 -21.16 16.74 3.39
C PHE A 4 -20.68 18.04 4.06
N LEU A 5 -20.55 18.03 5.39
CA LEU A 5 -19.95 19.10 6.21
C LEU A 5 -18.43 19.23 5.95
N VAL A 6 -18.02 19.11 4.69
CA VAL A 6 -16.63 19.12 4.22
C VAL A 6 -16.50 20.25 3.20
N ILE A 7 -15.52 21.12 3.45
CA ILE A 7 -15.18 22.27 2.62
C ILE A 7 -14.99 21.82 1.15
N PRO A 8 -15.65 22.43 0.14
CA PRO A 8 -15.62 22.00 -1.27
C PRO A 8 -14.21 21.81 -1.85
N GLU A 9 -13.29 22.71 -1.53
CA GLU A 9 -11.88 22.66 -1.95
C GLU A 9 -11.19 21.38 -1.47
N ARG A 10 -11.63 20.84 -0.33
CA ARG A 10 -11.10 19.61 0.23
C ARG A 10 -11.63 18.38 -0.49
N LEU A 11 -12.92 18.36 -0.85
CA LEU A 11 -13.47 17.27 -1.66
C LEU A 11 -12.80 17.21 -3.03
N ALA A 12 -12.57 18.38 -3.65
CA ALA A 12 -11.81 18.48 -4.89
C ALA A 12 -10.38 17.91 -4.73
N ARG A 13 -9.69 18.23 -3.63
CA ARG A 13 -8.35 17.66 -3.36
C ARG A 13 -8.38 16.14 -3.17
N ILE A 14 -9.39 15.60 -2.50
CA ILE A 14 -9.53 14.15 -2.33
C ILE A 14 -9.77 13.48 -3.69
N LYS A 15 -10.64 14.06 -4.51
CA LYS A 15 -10.91 13.58 -5.87
C LYS A 15 -9.64 13.57 -6.73
N GLU A 16 -8.86 14.65 -6.72
CA GLU A 16 -7.56 14.72 -7.44
C GLU A 16 -6.58 13.63 -6.98
N VAL A 17 -6.58 13.30 -5.69
CA VAL A 17 -5.76 12.20 -5.16
C VAL A 17 -6.27 10.84 -5.66
N LEU A 18 -7.58 10.61 -5.66
CA LEU A 18 -8.21 9.39 -6.15
C LEU A 18 -7.94 9.16 -7.64
N GLU A 19 -8.00 10.21 -8.46
CA GLU A 19 -7.70 10.17 -9.89
C GLU A 19 -6.25 9.74 -10.20
N ARG A 20 -5.34 9.81 -9.23
CA ARG A 20 -3.95 9.37 -9.38
C ARG A 20 -3.66 8.03 -8.71
N ARG A 21 -4.66 7.40 -8.08
CA ARG A 21 -4.48 6.11 -7.42
C ARG A 21 -4.21 5.00 -8.43
N GLN A 22 -3.41 4.03 -8.00
CA GLN A 22 -2.99 2.87 -8.75
C GLN A 22 -3.63 1.63 -8.09
N PRO A 23 -4.90 1.30 -8.38
CA PRO A 23 -5.60 0.18 -7.74
C PRO A 23 -4.98 -1.18 -8.06
N ASP A 24 -4.20 -1.24 -9.13
CA ASP A 24 -3.44 -2.40 -9.60
C ASP A 24 -2.00 -2.45 -9.07
N LEU A 25 -1.54 -1.44 -8.31
CA LEU A 25 -0.33 -1.50 -7.49
C LEU A 25 -0.73 -1.65 -6.02
N ARG A 26 -0.45 -2.82 -5.44
CA ARG A 26 -0.87 -3.14 -4.07
C ARG A 26 0.30 -3.54 -3.20
N LEU A 27 0.11 -3.41 -1.89
CA LEU A 27 1.03 -3.93 -0.89
C LEU A 27 0.40 -5.09 -0.13
N PHE A 28 1.24 -6.04 0.29
CA PHE A 28 0.88 -7.06 1.24
C PHE A 28 1.91 -7.08 2.37
N LEU A 29 1.48 -6.76 3.60
CA LEU A 29 2.33 -6.82 4.79
C LEU A 29 2.13 -8.17 5.49
N GLU A 30 3.11 -9.05 5.38
CA GLU A 30 3.08 -10.35 6.05
C GLU A 30 3.82 -10.28 7.38
N ARG A 31 3.08 -10.26 8.50
CA ARG A 31 3.62 -10.26 9.86
C ARG A 31 4.63 -9.13 10.13
N VAL A 32 4.45 -7.93 9.55
CA VAL A 32 5.27 -6.77 9.93
C VAL A 32 4.86 -6.33 11.34
N VAL A 33 5.78 -6.34 12.30
CA VAL A 33 5.45 -6.14 13.73
C VAL A 33 5.75 -4.75 14.25
N ASN A 34 6.76 -4.07 13.70
CA ASN A 34 7.18 -2.79 14.25
C ASN A 34 6.24 -1.66 13.79
N TYR A 35 5.60 -0.98 14.76
CA TYR A 35 4.67 0.11 14.47
C TYR A 35 5.28 1.29 13.70
N HIS A 36 6.58 1.57 13.88
CA HIS A 36 7.28 2.59 13.10
C HIS A 36 7.38 2.16 11.64
N ASN A 37 7.75 0.90 11.38
CA ASN A 37 7.87 0.37 10.02
C ASN A 37 6.51 0.36 9.33
N VAL A 38 5.48 -0.20 9.97
CA VAL A 38 4.10 -0.20 9.46
C VAL A 38 3.67 1.23 9.09
N SER A 39 3.83 2.17 10.02
CA SER A 39 3.38 3.54 9.81
C SER A 39 4.14 4.26 8.69
N ALA A 40 5.45 4.02 8.58
CA ALA A 40 6.28 4.56 7.51
C ALA A 40 5.92 3.95 6.14
N ILE A 41 5.67 2.64 6.08
CA ILE A 41 5.24 1.94 4.86
C ILE A 41 3.90 2.50 4.37
N LEU A 42 2.90 2.65 5.24
CA LEU A 42 1.61 3.21 4.87
C LEU A 42 1.75 4.66 4.34
N ARG A 43 2.63 5.45 4.95
CA ARG A 43 2.90 6.81 4.47
C ARG A 43 3.52 6.82 3.08
N THR A 44 4.46 5.93 2.81
CA THR A 44 5.06 5.75 1.49
C THR A 44 4.03 5.25 0.47
N ALA A 45 3.18 4.29 0.85
CA ALA A 45 2.13 3.73 0.01
C ALA A 45 1.18 4.83 -0.50
N ASP A 46 0.70 5.68 0.41
CA ASP A 46 -0.12 6.85 0.08
C ASP A 46 0.61 7.80 -0.89
N ALA A 47 1.90 8.06 -0.65
CA ALA A 47 2.70 8.98 -1.45
C ALA A 47 2.89 8.53 -2.90
N VAL A 48 3.06 7.22 -3.15
CA VAL A 48 3.19 6.67 -4.51
C VAL A 48 1.85 6.31 -5.16
N GLY A 49 0.73 6.60 -4.50
CA GLY A 49 -0.60 6.36 -5.06
C GLY A 49 -1.12 4.93 -4.92
N VAL A 50 -0.53 4.08 -4.07
CA VAL A 50 -1.16 2.79 -3.71
C VAL A 50 -2.53 3.08 -3.07
N LEU A 51 -3.54 2.31 -3.46
CA LEU A 51 -4.87 2.39 -2.83
C LEU A 51 -5.13 1.23 -1.86
N HIS A 52 -4.72 0.01 -2.22
CA HIS A 52 -5.00 -1.20 -1.43
C HIS A 52 -3.75 -1.70 -0.72
N VAL A 53 -3.86 -1.85 0.60
CA VAL A 53 -2.83 -2.49 1.43
C VAL A 53 -3.47 -3.67 2.15
N HIS A 54 -3.05 -4.87 1.77
CA HIS A 54 -3.40 -6.11 2.43
C HIS A 54 -2.43 -6.37 3.59
N TYR A 55 -2.90 -7.00 4.66
CA TYR A 55 -2.02 -7.39 5.76
C TYR A 55 -2.49 -8.67 6.45
N PHE A 56 -1.53 -9.49 6.85
CA PHE A 56 -1.73 -10.60 7.77
C PHE A 56 -0.92 -10.29 9.04
N HIS A 57 -1.59 -10.17 10.18
CA HIS A 57 -0.96 -9.82 11.45
C HIS A 57 -1.70 -10.50 12.62
N GLU A 58 -0.98 -10.83 13.69
CA GLU A 58 -1.59 -11.30 14.93
C GLU A 58 -2.28 -10.13 15.64
N GLY A 59 -3.59 -10.00 15.42
CA GLY A 59 -4.37 -8.88 15.96
C GLY A 59 -4.50 -7.71 14.97
N GLU A 60 -4.63 -6.51 15.50
CA GLU A 60 -4.74 -5.30 14.68
C GLU A 60 -3.37 -4.85 14.17
N LEU A 61 -3.35 -4.24 13.00
CA LEU A 61 -2.13 -3.68 12.44
C LEU A 61 -1.66 -2.51 13.34
N PRO A 62 -0.41 -2.51 13.84
CA PRO A 62 0.03 -1.54 14.83
C PRO A 62 0.34 -0.18 14.17
N ILE A 63 -0.68 0.64 13.99
CA ILE A 63 -0.59 1.95 13.33
C ILE A 63 -0.40 3.06 14.36
N ASN A 64 0.55 3.96 14.11
CA ASN A 64 0.74 5.17 14.89
C ASN A 64 0.33 6.43 14.10
N ASP A 65 -0.69 7.14 14.60
CA ASP A 65 -1.27 8.35 13.98
C ASP A 65 -0.21 9.43 13.69
N ALA A 66 0.77 9.63 14.59
CA ALA A 66 1.80 10.66 14.45
C ALA A 66 2.79 10.34 13.33
N ILE A 67 3.22 9.07 13.22
CA ILE A 67 4.20 8.64 12.22
C ILE A 67 3.57 8.58 10.83
N THR A 68 2.36 8.04 10.73
CA THR A 68 1.62 7.99 9.45
C THR A 68 1.25 9.38 8.94
N CYS A 69 1.23 10.41 9.80
CA CYS A 69 0.70 11.73 9.48
C CYS A 69 -0.74 11.68 8.91
N GLY A 70 -1.51 10.64 9.26
CA GLY A 70 -2.87 10.41 8.77
C GLY A 70 -2.99 9.67 7.43
N ALA A 71 -1.89 9.24 6.81
CA ALA A 71 -1.89 8.54 5.52
C ALA A 71 -2.76 7.28 5.48
N HIS A 72 -2.79 6.52 6.58
CA HIS A 72 -3.61 5.29 6.72
C HIS A 72 -5.12 5.50 6.50
N ARG A 73 -5.60 6.75 6.49
CA ARG A 73 -7.02 7.08 6.24
C ARG A 73 -7.36 7.21 4.76
N TRP A 74 -6.34 7.29 3.91
CA TRP A 74 -6.46 7.46 2.47
C TRP A 74 -6.04 6.18 1.72
N LEU A 75 -6.03 5.07 2.45
CA LEU A 75 -5.70 3.73 2.01
C LEU A 75 -6.84 2.80 2.42
N LEU A 76 -7.12 1.81 1.58
CA LEU A 76 -8.03 0.73 1.89
C LEU A 76 -7.21 -0.42 2.50
N LEU A 77 -7.34 -0.60 3.81
CA LEU A 77 -6.62 -1.64 4.56
C LEU A 77 -7.47 -2.92 4.61
N HIS A 78 -6.91 -4.02 4.09
CA HIS A 78 -7.58 -5.32 4.02
C HIS A 78 -6.88 -6.28 4.97
N ARG A 79 -7.57 -6.66 6.05
CA ARG A 79 -7.08 -7.72 6.94
C ARG A 79 -7.32 -9.06 6.27
N GLU A 80 -6.25 -9.83 6.12
CA GLU A 80 -6.29 -11.18 5.59
C GLU A 80 -6.14 -12.18 6.73
N GLU A 81 -7.01 -13.19 6.78
CA GLU A 81 -6.96 -14.24 7.80
C GLU A 81 -6.01 -15.38 7.43
N LYS A 82 -5.80 -15.59 6.12
CA LYS A 82 -4.95 -16.66 5.60
C LYS A 82 -4.15 -16.20 4.40
N VAL A 83 -2.83 -16.13 4.57
CA VAL A 83 -1.88 -15.66 3.55
C VAL A 83 -2.04 -16.40 2.22
N LYS A 84 -2.09 -17.74 2.24
CA LYS A 84 -2.20 -18.56 1.03
C LYS A 84 -3.46 -18.25 0.22
N GLU A 85 -4.61 -18.15 0.87
CA GLU A 85 -5.90 -17.90 0.21
C GLU A 85 -5.93 -16.49 -0.39
N ALA A 86 -5.49 -15.49 0.38
CA ALA A 86 -5.45 -14.10 -0.07
C ALA A 86 -4.53 -13.90 -1.29
N LEU A 87 -3.31 -14.45 -1.23
CA LEU A 87 -2.35 -14.34 -2.33
C LEU A 87 -2.78 -15.13 -3.57
N THR A 88 -3.36 -16.31 -3.40
CA THR A 88 -3.91 -17.08 -4.53
C THR A 88 -5.03 -16.31 -5.21
N LYS A 89 -5.95 -15.70 -4.45
CA LYS A 89 -7.00 -14.85 -5.00
C LYS A 89 -6.46 -13.67 -5.80
N LEU A 90 -5.45 -12.96 -5.28
CA LEU A 90 -4.82 -11.85 -5.99
C LEU A 90 -4.13 -12.32 -7.28
N ARG A 91 -3.47 -13.47 -7.24
CA ARG A 91 -2.88 -14.10 -8.42
C ARG A 91 -3.92 -14.48 -9.47
N ASP A 92 -5.04 -15.08 -9.06
CA ASP A 92 -6.14 -15.47 -9.95
C ASP A 92 -6.83 -14.24 -10.58
N GLN A 93 -6.76 -13.09 -9.92
CA GLN A 93 -7.18 -11.79 -10.46
C GLN A 93 -6.18 -11.19 -11.47
N GLY A 94 -5.09 -11.88 -11.77
CA GLY A 94 -4.09 -11.46 -12.76
C GLY A 94 -2.95 -10.61 -12.19
N PHE A 95 -2.84 -10.48 -10.86
CA PHE A 95 -1.70 -9.78 -10.27
C PHE A 95 -0.44 -10.64 -10.29
N GLN A 96 0.68 -10.03 -10.65
CA GLN A 96 1.98 -10.61 -10.32
C GLN A 96 2.30 -10.36 -8.84
N LEU A 97 2.56 -11.43 -8.12
CA LEU A 97 3.10 -11.42 -6.76
C LEU A 97 4.62 -11.25 -6.77
N VAL A 98 5.13 -10.17 -6.18
CA VAL A 98 6.55 -9.84 -6.10
C VAL A 98 6.95 -9.74 -4.63
N ALA A 99 7.71 -10.70 -4.13
CA ALA A 99 8.07 -10.74 -2.72
C ALA A 99 9.48 -10.18 -2.49
N THR A 100 9.69 -9.49 -1.37
CA THR A 100 11.02 -9.02 -0.98
C THR A 100 11.71 -10.05 -0.09
N GLY A 101 12.96 -10.39 -0.38
CA GLY A 101 13.68 -11.37 0.43
C GLY A 101 15.15 -11.50 0.06
N LEU A 102 15.88 -12.30 0.83
CA LEU A 102 17.27 -12.65 0.59
C LEU A 102 17.39 -14.17 0.44
N PHE A 103 17.20 -14.64 -0.79
CA PHE A 103 17.28 -16.05 -1.16
C PHE A 103 18.21 -16.23 -2.37
N PRO A 104 18.78 -17.43 -2.59
CA PRO A 104 19.68 -17.68 -3.72
C PRO A 104 19.09 -17.30 -5.09
N GLU A 105 17.79 -17.52 -5.28
CA GLU A 105 17.05 -17.27 -6.52
C GLU A 105 16.56 -15.81 -6.70
N THR A 106 17.00 -14.89 -5.85
CA THR A 106 16.58 -13.48 -5.91
C THR A 106 17.18 -12.72 -7.09
N ILE A 107 16.34 -11.93 -7.77
CA ILE A 107 16.71 -11.01 -8.85
C ILE A 107 16.84 -9.56 -8.33
N ASP A 108 17.49 -8.67 -9.08
CA ASP A 108 17.48 -7.24 -8.75
C ASP A 108 16.05 -6.71 -8.88
N PHE A 109 15.57 -5.96 -7.89
CA PHE A 109 14.23 -5.39 -7.90
C PHE A 109 13.93 -4.55 -9.15
N ARG A 110 14.95 -3.94 -9.77
CA ARG A 110 14.80 -3.14 -10.99
C ARG A 110 14.51 -3.95 -12.25
N GLU A 111 14.68 -5.27 -12.21
CA GLU A 111 14.38 -6.15 -13.34
C GLU A 111 12.88 -6.45 -13.49
N VAL A 112 12.08 -6.12 -12.47
CA VAL A 112 10.64 -6.32 -12.49
C VAL A 112 9.94 -5.16 -13.21
N ASP A 113 8.97 -5.51 -14.06
CA ASP A 113 8.03 -4.54 -14.66
C ASP A 113 6.84 -4.32 -13.72
N TYR A 114 6.89 -3.23 -12.95
CA TYR A 114 5.86 -2.82 -11.99
C TYR A 114 4.69 -2.06 -12.64
N THR A 115 4.71 -1.86 -13.96
CA THR A 115 3.61 -1.20 -14.70
C THR A 115 2.42 -2.13 -14.92
N ARG A 116 2.62 -3.44 -14.75
CA ARG A 116 1.56 -4.45 -14.74
C ARG A 116 0.89 -4.52 -13.36
N PRO A 117 -0.32 -5.11 -13.25
CA PRO A 117 -0.95 -5.39 -11.97
C PRO A 117 -0.02 -6.17 -11.04
N THR A 118 0.37 -5.57 -9.92
CA THR A 118 1.46 -6.05 -9.06
C THR A 118 1.09 -5.94 -7.58
N VAL A 119 1.36 -7.01 -6.82
CA VAL A 119 1.34 -7.01 -5.36
C VAL A 119 2.77 -7.13 -4.86
N ILE A 120 3.27 -6.08 -4.22
CA ILE A 120 4.57 -6.10 -3.53
C ILE A 120 4.36 -6.65 -2.13
N ILE A 121 5.03 -7.76 -1.81
CA ILE A 121 4.88 -8.49 -0.56
C ILE A 121 6.14 -8.27 0.29
N VAL A 122 5.94 -7.77 1.50
CA VAL A 122 7.02 -7.52 2.48
C VAL A 122 6.75 -8.30 3.75
N GLY A 123 7.80 -8.92 4.29
CA GLY A 123 7.70 -9.84 5.42
C GLY A 123 8.12 -9.25 6.76
N HIS A 124 8.16 -10.12 7.77
CA HIS A 124 8.61 -9.82 9.12
C HIS A 124 10.06 -9.32 9.12
N GLU A 125 10.39 -8.38 10.00
CA GLU A 125 11.69 -7.70 10.04
C GLU A 125 12.89 -8.64 10.22
N LEU A 126 12.71 -9.74 10.97
CA LEU A 126 13.78 -10.70 11.27
C LEU A 126 13.69 -11.97 10.43
N GLU A 127 12.47 -12.42 10.12
CA GLU A 127 12.24 -13.73 9.49
C GLU A 127 12.07 -13.58 7.97
N GLY A 128 11.80 -12.37 7.49
CA GLY A 128 11.41 -12.12 6.12
C GLY A 128 10.02 -12.70 5.81
N ILE A 129 9.85 -13.07 4.56
CA ILE A 129 8.63 -13.70 4.04
C ILE A 129 8.57 -15.18 4.43
N SER A 130 7.37 -15.73 4.59
CA SER A 130 7.21 -17.18 4.81
C SER A 130 7.51 -17.99 3.55
N GLU A 131 7.75 -19.30 3.73
CA GLU A 131 7.87 -20.24 2.62
C GLU A 131 6.59 -20.25 1.75
N THR A 132 5.41 -20.09 2.35
CA THR A 132 4.15 -19.97 1.60
C THR A 132 4.16 -18.76 0.65
N VAL A 133 4.67 -17.61 1.08
CA VAL A 133 4.81 -16.45 0.18
C VAL A 133 5.84 -16.73 -0.90
N ARG A 134 6.97 -17.33 -0.53
CA ARG A 134 8.07 -17.66 -1.46
C ARG A 134 7.61 -18.60 -2.57
N GLU A 135 6.85 -19.64 -2.24
CA GLU A 135 6.29 -20.60 -3.20
C GLU A 135 5.25 -19.99 -4.16
N LEU A 136 4.49 -19.00 -3.70
CA LEU A 136 3.44 -18.34 -4.50
C LEU A 136 3.95 -17.16 -5.32
N ALA A 137 5.07 -16.56 -4.94
CA ALA A 137 5.62 -15.39 -5.60
C ALA A 137 6.06 -15.73 -7.04
N HIS A 138 5.75 -14.84 -7.99
CA HIS A 138 6.28 -14.97 -9.36
C HIS A 138 7.74 -14.53 -9.43
N ALA A 139 8.15 -13.61 -8.55
CA ALA A 139 9.52 -13.17 -8.38
C ALA A 139 9.81 -12.88 -6.91
N VAL A 140 11.02 -13.22 -6.47
CA VAL A 140 11.57 -12.74 -5.21
C VAL A 140 12.69 -11.77 -5.52
N VAL A 141 12.58 -10.55 -5.04
CA VAL A 141 13.50 -9.46 -5.36
C VAL A 141 14.38 -9.10 -4.17
N LYS A 142 15.60 -8.65 -4.49
CA LYS A 142 16.52 -8.02 -3.53
C LYS A 142 16.94 -6.64 -4.01
N ILE A 143 17.30 -5.80 -3.05
CA ILE A 143 18.02 -4.55 -3.31
C ILE A 143 19.52 -4.87 -3.21
N PRO A 144 20.34 -4.58 -4.25
CA PRO A 144 21.78 -4.81 -4.17
C PRO A 144 22.43 -4.06 -3.01
N MET A 145 23.25 -4.78 -2.25
CA MET A 145 24.01 -4.24 -1.12
C MET A 145 25.50 -4.22 -1.45
N HIS A 146 26.16 -3.09 -1.22
CA HIS A 146 27.60 -2.90 -1.49
C HIS A 146 28.42 -2.70 -0.20
N GLY A 147 27.81 -2.89 0.97
CA GLY A 147 28.42 -2.69 2.28
C GLY A 147 28.42 -3.96 3.14
N MET A 148 28.69 -3.78 4.44
CA MET A 148 28.78 -4.90 5.39
C MET A 148 27.43 -5.46 5.83
N VAL A 149 26.35 -4.68 5.72
CA VAL A 149 25.01 -5.10 6.11
C VAL A 149 24.36 -5.92 5.00
N GLN A 150 23.55 -6.92 5.40
CA GLN A 150 22.91 -7.85 4.46
C GLN A 150 21.58 -7.33 3.91
N SER A 151 20.90 -6.45 4.65
CA SER A 151 19.59 -5.91 4.27
C SER A 151 19.42 -4.47 4.75
N LEU A 152 18.42 -3.80 4.19
CA LEU A 152 17.91 -2.52 4.69
C LEU A 152 16.77 -2.77 5.68
N ASN A 153 16.42 -1.75 6.46
CA ASN A 153 15.17 -1.73 7.22
C ASN A 153 13.98 -1.94 6.26
N VAL A 154 12.98 -2.73 6.68
CA VAL A 154 11.84 -3.12 5.82
C VAL A 154 11.09 -1.91 5.26
N SER A 155 10.90 -0.83 6.02
CA SER A 155 10.22 0.37 5.53
C SER A 155 11.04 1.13 4.48
N VAL A 156 12.37 1.13 4.63
CA VAL A 156 13.30 1.72 3.65
C VAL A 156 13.32 0.89 2.37
N ALA A 157 13.42 -0.43 2.49
CA ALA A 157 13.38 -1.33 1.33
C ALA A 157 12.05 -1.20 0.56
N THR A 158 10.93 -1.19 1.29
CA THR A 158 9.60 -0.97 0.72
C THR A 158 9.53 0.36 -0.03
N GLY A 159 10.09 1.43 0.54
CA GLY A 159 10.16 2.73 -0.11
C GLY A 159 10.95 2.74 -1.40
N ILE A 160 12.13 2.11 -1.42
CA ILE A 160 12.97 2.02 -2.62
C ILE A 160 12.24 1.28 -3.75
N ILE A 161 11.59 0.15 -3.43
CA ILE A 161 10.87 -0.64 -4.43
C ILE A 161 9.64 0.09 -4.93
N LEU A 162 8.87 0.72 -4.04
CA LEU A 162 7.68 1.50 -4.43
C LEU A 162 8.03 2.72 -5.28
N TYR A 163 9.16 3.38 -5.04
CA TYR A 163 9.58 4.51 -5.88
C TYR A 163 10.16 4.07 -7.24
N GLU A 164 10.70 2.86 -7.36
CA GLU A 164 10.98 2.29 -8.68
C GLU A 164 9.67 1.96 -9.42
N ALA A 165 8.67 1.40 -8.73
CA ALA A 165 7.36 1.20 -9.32
C ALA A 165 6.71 2.53 -9.75
N GLU A 166 6.77 3.56 -8.90
CA GLU A 166 6.29 4.92 -9.23
C GLU A 166 7.01 5.46 -10.47
N ARG A 167 8.35 5.36 -10.52
CA ARG A 167 9.14 5.81 -11.66
C ARG A 167 8.68 5.14 -12.95
N GLN A 168 8.58 3.81 -12.97
CA GLN A 168 8.15 3.08 -14.18
C GLN A 168 6.73 3.45 -14.61
N ARG A 169 5.79 3.56 -13.66
CA ARG A 169 4.40 3.93 -13.92
C ARG A 169 4.26 5.36 -14.41
N LYS A 170 5.05 6.28 -13.86
CA LYS A 170 5.14 7.67 -14.32
C LYS A 170 5.71 7.78 -15.72
N GLU A 171 6.78 7.06 -16.05
CA GLU A 171 7.34 7.00 -17.41
C GLU A 171 6.32 6.50 -18.45
N LYS A 172 5.33 5.70 -18.02
CA LYS A 172 4.18 5.24 -18.83
C LYS A 172 2.96 6.16 -18.81
N GLY A 173 2.99 7.28 -18.08
CA GLY A 173 1.86 8.20 -17.95
C GLY A 173 0.69 7.66 -17.10
N LEU A 174 0.90 6.62 -16.29
CA LEU A 174 -0.19 5.99 -15.53
C LEU A 174 -0.73 6.87 -14.39
N TYR A 175 -0.05 7.97 -14.03
CA TYR A 175 -0.57 8.97 -13.08
C TYR A 175 -1.29 10.13 -13.76
N GLU A 176 -1.35 10.17 -15.10
CA GLU A 176 -2.01 11.22 -15.88
C GLU A 176 -3.47 10.86 -16.20
N ILE A 177 -3.86 9.60 -15.99
CA ILE A 177 -5.21 9.08 -16.19
C ILE A 177 -5.71 8.37 -14.92
N SER A 178 -7.01 8.42 -14.69
CA SER A 178 -7.65 7.65 -13.62
C SER A 178 -7.77 6.18 -14.00
N HIS A 179 -7.41 5.31 -13.05
CA HIS A 179 -7.61 3.86 -13.13
C HIS A 179 -8.80 3.38 -12.29
N LEU A 180 -9.52 4.31 -11.69
CA LEU A 180 -10.79 4.08 -11.01
C LEU A 180 -11.93 4.61 -11.89
N SER A 181 -13.04 3.87 -11.90
CA SER A 181 -14.30 4.34 -12.46
C SER A 181 -14.86 5.52 -11.67
N GLU A 182 -15.76 6.29 -12.28
CA GLU A 182 -16.43 7.39 -11.58
C GLU A 182 -17.22 6.87 -10.38
N GLU A 183 -17.88 5.72 -10.50
CA GLU A 183 -18.62 5.09 -9.40
C GLU A 183 -17.70 4.69 -8.23
N GLU A 184 -16.51 4.15 -8.51
CA GLU A 184 -15.52 3.82 -7.47
C GLU A 184 -15.00 5.08 -6.77
N ILE A 185 -14.70 6.14 -7.53
CA ILE A 185 -14.26 7.42 -6.97
C ILE A 185 -15.34 8.00 -6.05
N GLU A 186 -16.58 8.04 -6.51
CA GLU A 186 -17.70 8.55 -5.72
C GLU A 186 -17.88 7.74 -4.43
N SER A 187 -17.90 6.41 -4.53
CA SER A 187 -18.03 5.54 -3.35
C SER A 187 -16.92 5.79 -2.32
N ILE A 188 -15.65 5.84 -2.76
CA ILE A 188 -14.51 6.05 -1.84
C ILE A 188 -14.54 7.46 -1.25
N LEU A 189 -14.91 8.46 -2.07
CA LEU A 189 -15.02 9.84 -1.63
C LEU A 189 -16.08 9.99 -0.53
N GLU A 190 -17.25 9.37 -0.70
CA GLU A 190 -18.32 9.39 0.30
C GLU A 190 -17.87 8.74 1.61
N ASP A 191 -17.23 7.58 1.55
CA ASP A 191 -16.71 6.87 2.73
C ASP A 191 -15.67 7.71 3.48
N TRP A 192 -14.69 8.26 2.77
CA TRP A 192 -13.63 9.09 3.36
C TRP A 192 -14.18 10.41 3.93
N ALA A 193 -15.15 11.02 3.26
CA ALA A 193 -15.82 12.23 3.76
C ALA A 193 -16.63 11.92 5.02
N TYR A 194 -17.40 10.84 5.04
CA TYR A 194 -18.26 10.44 6.14
C TYR A 194 -17.47 10.09 7.41
N HIS A 195 -16.47 9.22 7.30
CA HIS A 195 -15.62 8.84 8.44
C HIS A 195 -14.92 10.05 9.06
N ARG A 196 -14.60 11.05 8.25
CA ARG A 196 -14.01 12.28 8.72
C ARG A 196 -14.98 13.13 9.52
N VAL A 197 -16.20 13.34 9.03
CA VAL A 197 -17.23 14.12 9.74
C VAL A 197 -17.50 13.53 11.11
N ILE A 198 -17.60 12.20 11.23
CA ILE A 198 -17.74 11.53 12.53
C ILE A 198 -16.59 11.89 13.46
N LYS A 199 -15.34 11.84 12.97
CA LYS A 199 -14.16 12.08 13.79
C LYS A 199 -13.99 13.55 14.19
N ASP A 200 -14.34 14.48 13.31
CA ASP A 200 -14.29 15.92 13.61
C ASP A 200 -15.40 16.31 14.62
N LYS A 201 -16.58 15.67 14.55
CA LYS A 201 -17.61 15.76 15.61
C LYS A 201 -17.13 15.17 16.94
N ALA A 202 -16.53 13.98 16.93
CA ALA A 202 -15.98 13.35 18.13
C ALA A 202 -14.85 14.16 18.79
N ARG A 203 -14.15 15.01 18.02
CA ARG A 203 -13.11 15.93 18.51
C ARG A 203 -13.64 17.32 18.89
N GLY A 204 -14.96 17.54 18.83
CA GLY A 204 -15.59 18.84 19.14
C GLY A 204 -15.24 19.97 18.17
N ARG A 205 -14.77 19.64 16.95
CA ARG A 205 -14.34 20.61 15.92
C ARG A 205 -15.45 21.00 14.96
N LEU A 206 -16.57 20.30 15.02
CA LEU A 206 -17.81 20.60 14.30
C LEU A 206 -18.92 20.69 15.35
N SER A 207 -19.54 21.86 15.47
CA SER A 207 -20.77 22.01 16.26
C SER A 207 -21.95 21.39 15.51
N SER A 208 -22.89 20.82 16.28
CA SER A 208 -24.15 20.21 15.83
C SER A 208 -24.98 21.13 14.95
#